data_AF-A0A804NLA1-F1
#
_entry.id   AF-A0A804NLA1-F1
#
_cell.length_a   1.000
_cell.length_b   1.000
_cell.length_c   1.000
_cell.angle_alpha   90.00
_cell.angle_beta   90.00
_cell.angle_gamma   90.00
#
_symmetry.space_group_name_H-M   'P 1'
#
loop_
_entity.id
_entity.type
_entity.pdbx_description
1 polymer ?
#
loop_
_entity_poly.entity_id
_entity_poly.type
_entity_poly.pdbx_seq_one_letter_code
_entity_poly.pdbx_strand_id
1 'polypeptide(L)'
;MGEQVVTERIQRKLEEANATVQQHLAGIQDHVNFTMQERLNRSLMVCQDKFEAAKLQKMKTDATQELESCVNRSIDDSIRALPYVVQQMKSTLNIN
;
A
#
# COMPACT_ATOMS: atom_id res chain seq x y z
N MET A 1 -17.84 33.52 29.53
CA MET A 1 -16.47 33.05 29.86
C MET A 1 -16.40 31.54 30.13
N GLY A 2 -17.28 30.94 30.95
CA GLY A 2 -17.20 29.49 31.24
C GLY A 2 -17.42 28.55 30.04
N GLU A 3 -18.35 28.89 29.14
CA GLU A 3 -18.72 28.06 27.98
C GLU A 3 -17.58 27.89 26.96
N GLN A 4 -16.82 28.97 26.69
CA GLN A 4 -15.67 28.93 25.81
C GLN A 4 -14.55 28.03 26.38
N VAL A 5 -14.31 28.12 27.70
CA VAL A 5 -13.32 27.27 28.39
C VAL A 5 -13.71 25.79 28.35
N VAL A 6 -15.01 25.48 28.48
CA VAL A 6 -15.51 24.10 28.37
C VAL A 6 -15.34 23.58 26.94
N THR A 7 -15.66 24.39 25.94
CA THR A 7 -15.52 24.04 24.51
C THR A 7 -14.07 23.75 24.15
N GLU A 8 -13.13 24.60 24.56
CA GLU A 8 -11.70 24.41 24.31
C GLU A 8 -11.15 23.13 24.96
N ARG A 9 -11.62 22.79 26.17
CA ARG A 9 -11.22 21.55 26.86
C ARG A 9 -11.73 20.31 26.14
N ILE A 10 -12.98 20.32 25.67
CA ILE A 10 -13.56 19.22 24.89
C ILE A 10 -12.77 19.03 23.59
N GLN A 11 -12.45 20.13 22.89
CA GLN A 11 -11.72 20.07 21.64
C GLN A 11 -10.32 19.46 21.81
N ARG A 12 -9.59 19.85 22.86
CA ARG A 12 -8.28 19.24 23.18
C ARG A 12 -8.40 17.74 23.45
N LYS A 13 -9.44 17.29 24.14
CA LYS A 13 -9.67 15.87 24.42
C LYS A 13 -10.04 15.09 23.15
N LEU A 14 -10.76 15.71 22.23
CA LEU A 14 -11.06 15.14 20.92
C LEU A 14 -9.77 14.97 20.08
N GLU A 15 -8.91 15.98 20.08
CA GLU A 15 -7.61 15.95 19.40
C GLU A 15 -6.69 14.85 19.97
N GLU A 16 -6.61 14.73 21.30
CA GLU A 16 -5.85 13.68 22.00
C GLU A 16 -6.35 12.27 21.63
N ALA A 17 -7.67 12.07 21.59
CA ALA A 17 -8.27 10.82 21.19
C ALA A 17 -7.96 10.49 19.72
N ASN A 18 -8.08 11.47 18.82
CA ASN A 18 -7.78 11.29 17.40
C ASN A 18 -6.29 10.95 17.16
N ALA A 19 -5.37 11.66 17.83
CA ALA A 19 -3.94 11.38 17.75
C ALA A 19 -3.62 9.96 18.24
N THR A 20 -4.24 9.54 19.35
CA THR A 20 -4.09 8.19 19.89
C THR A 20 -4.56 7.12 18.91
N VAL A 21 -5.72 7.33 18.28
CA VAL A 21 -6.25 6.41 17.25
C VAL A 21 -5.29 6.33 16.06
N GLN A 22 -4.82 7.48 15.54
CA GLN A 22 -3.87 7.51 14.43
C GLN A 22 -2.56 6.79 14.75
N GLN A 23 -2.02 6.97 15.96
CA GLN A 23 -0.81 6.29 16.39
C GLN A 23 -0.96 4.76 16.39
N HIS A 24 -2.11 4.24 16.83
CA HIS A 24 -2.37 2.80 16.84
C HIS A 24 -2.64 2.25 15.43
N LEU A 25 -3.24 3.05 14.55
CA LEU A 25 -3.47 2.66 13.16
C LEU A 25 -2.22 2.76 12.27
N ALA A 26 -1.21 3.54 12.68
CA ALA A 26 0.04 3.71 11.94
C ALA A 26 0.73 2.37 11.65
N GLY A 27 0.82 1.48 12.64
CA GLY A 27 1.43 0.16 12.45
C GLY A 27 0.72 -0.72 11.42
N ILE A 28 -0.61 -0.58 11.30
CA ILE A 28 -1.39 -1.28 10.27
C ILE A 28 -1.07 -0.69 8.89
N GLN A 29 -1.02 0.64 8.77
CA GLN A 29 -0.67 1.32 7.53
C GLN A 29 0.75 0.96 7.07
N ASP A 30 1.72 0.95 7.98
CA ASP A 30 3.11 0.56 7.71
C ASP A 30 3.20 -0.88 7.25
N HIS A 31 2.49 -1.81 7.90
CA HIS A 31 2.48 -3.21 7.50
C HIS A 31 1.88 -3.40 6.09
N VAL A 32 0.75 -2.76 5.78
CA VAL A 32 0.14 -2.82 4.43
C VAL A 32 1.10 -2.27 3.38
N ASN A 33 1.74 -1.13 3.66
CA ASN A 33 2.74 -0.54 2.77
C ASN A 33 3.92 -1.47 2.56
N PHE A 34 4.49 -2.03 3.63
CA PHE A 34 5.61 -2.95 3.56
C PHE A 34 5.27 -4.21 2.76
N THR A 35 4.16 -4.88 3.06
CA THR A 35 3.74 -6.09 2.34
C THR A 35 3.50 -5.81 0.86
N MET A 36 2.93 -4.65 0.51
CA MET A 36 2.76 -4.27 -0.89
C MET A 36 4.08 -3.99 -1.58
N GLN A 37 4.98 -3.24 -0.95
CA GLN A 37 6.32 -2.99 -1.48
C GLN A 37 7.10 -4.29 -1.69
N GLU A 38 7.04 -5.22 -0.73
CA GLU A 38 7.70 -6.52 -0.85
C GLU A 38 7.17 -7.31 -2.06
N ARG A 39 5.83 -7.39 -2.22
CA ARG A 39 5.19 -8.05 -3.36
C ARG A 39 5.62 -7.42 -4.69
N LEU A 40 5.57 -6.10 -4.78
CA LEU A 40 5.95 -5.36 -5.98
C LEU A 40 7.42 -5.60 -6.32
N ASN A 41 8.32 -5.51 -5.35
CA ASN A 41 9.75 -5.76 -5.56
C ASN A 41 10.02 -7.16 -6.10
N ARG A 42 9.30 -8.19 -5.59
CA ARG A 42 9.39 -9.55 -6.13
C ARG A 42 8.93 -9.62 -7.59
N SER A 43 7.81 -8.99 -7.93
CA SER A 43 7.33 -8.95 -9.32
C SER A 43 8.27 -8.18 -10.25
N LEU A 44 8.88 -7.09 -9.77
CA LEU A 44 9.86 -6.31 -10.53
C LEU A 44 11.11 -7.13 -10.86
N MET A 45 11.61 -7.95 -9.95
CA MET A 45 12.71 -8.88 -10.24
C MET A 45 12.34 -9.84 -11.38
N VAL A 46 11.11 -10.39 -11.37
CA VAL A 46 10.63 -11.24 -12.47
C VAL A 46 10.52 -10.49 -13.79
N CYS A 47 10.07 -9.23 -13.77
CA CYS A 47 10.02 -8.41 -14.98
C CYS A 47 11.42 -8.10 -15.52
N GLN A 48 12.39 -7.87 -14.64
CA GLN A 48 13.78 -7.66 -15.01
C GLN A 48 14.40 -8.91 -15.64
N ASP A 49 14.16 -10.09 -15.07
CA ASP A 49 14.64 -11.37 -15.63
C ASP A 49 14.10 -11.59 -17.04
N LYS A 50 12.81 -11.29 -17.26
CA LYS A 50 12.17 -11.37 -18.59
C LYS A 50 12.79 -10.40 -19.59
N PHE A 51 13.06 -9.18 -19.16
CA PHE A 51 13.70 -8.16 -20.00
C PHE A 51 15.11 -8.56 -20.44
N GLU A 52 15.93 -9.05 -19.52
CA GLU A 52 17.28 -9.53 -19.85
C GLU A 52 17.24 -10.73 -20.80
N ALA A 53 16.29 -11.65 -20.62
CA ALA A 53 16.07 -12.76 -21.55
C ALA A 53 15.66 -12.27 -22.96
N ALA A 54 14.78 -11.27 -23.06
CA ALA A 54 14.36 -10.68 -24.34
C ALA A 54 15.50 -9.94 -25.05
N LYS A 55 16.40 -9.28 -24.31
CA LYS A 55 17.60 -8.62 -24.87
C LYS A 55 18.54 -9.61 -25.55
N LEU A 56 18.71 -10.82 -24.99
CA LEU A 56 19.54 -11.87 -25.58
C LEU A 56 18.99 -12.33 -26.95
N GLN A 57 17.68 -12.21 -27.17
CA GLN A 57 17.01 -12.58 -28.42
C GLN A 57 17.12 -11.49 -29.53
N LYS A 58 17.91 -10.42 -29.32
CA LYS A 58 18.15 -9.30 -30.25
C LYS A 58 16.91 -8.46 -30.64
N MET A 59 15.78 -8.62 -29.96
CA MET A 59 14.54 -7.85 -30.19
C MET A 59 14.46 -6.62 -29.27
N LYS A 60 15.38 -5.65 -29.44
CA LYS A 60 15.61 -4.57 -28.46
C LYS A 60 14.42 -3.64 -28.20
N THR A 61 13.65 -3.26 -29.23
CA THR A 61 12.48 -2.38 -29.11
C THR A 61 11.29 -3.08 -28.46
N ASP A 62 11.11 -4.37 -28.75
CA ASP A 62 10.04 -5.17 -28.15
C ASP A 62 10.35 -5.46 -26.67
N ALA A 63 11.62 -5.68 -26.32
CA ALA A 63 12.03 -5.95 -24.95
C ALA A 63 11.66 -4.81 -23.97
N THR A 64 11.84 -3.55 -24.36
CA THR A 64 11.46 -2.41 -23.51
C THR A 64 9.95 -2.27 -23.34
N GLN A 65 9.16 -2.55 -24.38
CA GLN A 65 7.70 -2.54 -24.31
C GLN A 65 7.18 -3.71 -23.46
N GLU A 66 7.80 -4.88 -23.56
CA GLU A 66 7.48 -6.03 -22.72
C GLU A 66 7.80 -5.78 -21.25
N LEU A 67 8.92 -5.12 -20.94
CA LEU A 67 9.26 -4.70 -19.59
C LEU A 67 8.20 -3.76 -19.02
N GLU A 68 7.86 -2.70 -19.76
CA GLU A 68 6.83 -1.74 -19.35
C GLU A 68 5.48 -2.43 -19.11
N SER A 69 5.05 -3.30 -20.03
CA SER A 69 3.83 -4.09 -19.90
C SER A 69 3.85 -5.01 -18.68
N CYS A 70 4.99 -5.65 -18.39
CA CYS A 70 5.16 -6.50 -17.22
C CYS A 70 5.04 -5.70 -15.92
N VAL A 71 5.69 -4.53 -15.85
CA VAL A 71 5.63 -3.64 -14.68
C VAL A 71 4.21 -3.14 -14.46
N ASN A 72 3.56 -2.63 -15.51
CA ASN A 72 2.18 -2.14 -15.42
C ASN A 72 1.22 -3.23 -14.94
N ARG A 73 1.31 -4.44 -15.51
CA ARG A 73 0.50 -5.57 -15.06
C ARG A 73 0.76 -5.93 -13.59
N SER A 74 2.02 -5.90 -13.16
CA SER A 74 2.40 -6.20 -11.77
C SER A 74 1.84 -5.18 -10.77
N ILE A 75 1.81 -3.91 -11.16
CA ILE A 75 1.21 -2.82 -10.39
C ILE A 75 -0.30 -3.03 -10.32
N ASP A 76 -0.96 -3.26 -11.45
CA ASP A 76 -2.41 -3.50 -11.52
C ASP A 76 -2.84 -4.72 -10.69
N ASP A 77 -2.07 -5.81 -10.74
CA ASP A 77 -2.31 -7.00 -9.93
C ASP A 77 -2.19 -6.71 -8.43
N SER A 78 -1.21 -5.89 -8.04
CA SER A 78 -1.03 -5.48 -6.64
C SER A 78 -2.15 -4.57 -6.17
N ILE A 79 -2.59 -3.62 -7.00
CA ILE A 79 -3.74 -2.75 -6.71
C ILE A 79 -5.02 -3.59 -6.56
N ARG A 80 -5.26 -4.53 -7.48
CA ARG A 80 -6.42 -5.44 -7.43
C ARG A 80 -6.42 -6.33 -6.20
N ALA A 81 -5.26 -6.62 -5.62
CA ALA A 81 -5.15 -7.39 -4.39
C ALA A 81 -5.50 -6.58 -3.12
N LEU A 82 -5.41 -5.24 -3.13
CA LEU A 82 -5.63 -4.40 -1.96
C LEU A 82 -6.97 -4.65 -1.25
N PRO A 83 -8.13 -4.71 -1.95
CA PRO A 83 -9.41 -4.92 -1.28
C PRO A 83 -9.47 -6.25 -0.52
N TYR A 84 -8.84 -7.30 -1.05
CA TYR A 84 -8.79 -8.61 -0.40
C TYR A 84 -7.92 -8.58 0.86
N VAL A 85 -6.77 -7.90 0.82
CA VAL A 85 -5.90 -7.71 2.00
C VAL A 85 -6.65 -6.93 3.08
N VAL A 86 -7.33 -5.85 2.72
CA VAL A 86 -8.14 -5.06 3.65
C VAL A 86 -9.27 -5.91 4.23
N GLN A 87 -9.97 -6.71 3.41
CA GLN A 87 -11.03 -7.60 3.87
C GLN A 87 -10.50 -8.65 4.86
N GLN A 88 -9.33 -9.22 4.59
CA GLN A 88 -8.70 -10.18 5.50
C GLN A 88 -8.35 -9.52 6.84
N MET A 89 -7.76 -8.32 6.82
CA MET A 89 -7.49 -7.55 8.03
C MET A 89 -8.75 -7.24 8.82
N LYS A 90 -9.81 -6.79 8.14
CA LYS A 90 -11.12 -6.55 8.75
C LYS A 90 -11.64 -7.81 9.45
N SER A 91 -11.57 -8.97 8.80
CA SER A 91 -11.98 -10.24 9.38
C SER A 91 -11.14 -10.64 10.59
N THR A 92 -9.82 -10.48 10.56
CA THR A 92 -8.93 -10.81 11.69
C THR A 92 -9.18 -9.90 12.90
N LEU A 93 -9.55 -8.64 12.65
CA LEU A 93 -9.83 -7.64 13.67
C LEU A 93 -11.31 -7.60 14.09
N ASN A 94 -12.16 -8.48 13.54
CA ASN A 94 -13.62 -8.45 13.71
C ASN A 94 -14.25 -7.07 13.45
N ILE A 95 -13.74 -6.36 12.45
CA ILE A 95 -14.28 -5.09 11.96
C ILE A 95 -15.27 -5.42 10.84
N ASN A 96 -16.57 -5.25 11.11
CA ASN A 96 -17.65 -5.43 10.13
C ASN A 96 -17.74 -4.24 9.17
#